data_AF-A0A8T7GF57-F1
#
_entry.id   AF-A0A8T7GF57-F1
#
_cell.length_a   1.000
_cell.length_b   1.000
_cell.length_c   1.000
_cell.angle_alpha   90.00
_cell.angle_beta   90.00
_cell.angle_gamma   90.00
#
_symmetry.space_group_name_H-M   'P 1'
#
loop_
_entity.id
_entity.type
_entity.pdbx_description
1 polymer ?
#
loop_
_entity_poly.entity_id
_entity_poly.type
_entity_poly.pdbx_seq_one_letter_code
_entity_poly.pdbx_strand_id
1 'polypeptide(L)'
;KAIREKIGKAFCPVGVAEANPVLELVRYVVFHEFSEFVIERPAKYGGNTTYDNYKQVEWDFVEKKIHPMDLKNSTATYVNKIIEPVYRHFKGKEPQIT
;
A
#
# COMPACT_ATOMS: atom_id res chain seq x y z
N LYS A 1 -4.30 11.97 -5.44
CA LYS A 1 -5.72 11.59 -5.69
C LYS A 1 -5.81 10.31 -6.52
N ALA A 2 -5.32 10.30 -7.77
CA ALA A 2 -5.43 9.15 -8.68
C ALA A 2 -4.90 7.80 -8.12
N ILE A 3 -3.74 7.79 -7.45
CA ILE A 3 -3.16 6.56 -6.87
C ILE A 3 -4.12 5.92 -5.84
N ARG A 4 -4.67 6.73 -4.91
CA ARG A 4 -5.61 6.24 -3.89
C ARG A 4 -6.88 5.69 -4.51
N GLU A 5 -7.42 6.33 -5.55
CA GLU A 5 -8.62 5.84 -6.25
C GLU A 5 -8.37 4.52 -6.99
N LYS A 6 -7.23 4.38 -7.67
CA LYS A 6 -6.87 3.15 -8.39
C LYS A 6 -6.64 1.99 -7.43
N ILE A 7 -5.85 2.18 -6.37
CA ILE A 7 -5.59 1.14 -5.36
C ILE A 7 -6.86 0.80 -4.58
N GLY A 8 -7.71 1.79 -4.27
CA GLY A 8 -9.01 1.56 -3.65
C GLY A 8 -9.90 0.59 -4.43
N LYS A 9 -9.86 0.66 -5.77
CA LYS A 9 -10.61 -0.21 -6.68
C LYS A 9 -9.91 -1.53 -7.03
N ALA A 10 -8.65 -1.72 -6.61
CA ALA A 10 -7.90 -2.93 -6.93
C ALA A 10 -8.55 -4.19 -6.33
N PHE A 11 -8.38 -5.33 -7.00
CA PHE A 11 -8.76 -6.63 -6.46
C PHE A 11 -7.99 -6.90 -5.16
N CYS A 12 -8.71 -7.21 -4.08
CA CYS A 12 -8.13 -7.51 -2.77
C CYS A 12 -9.14 -8.32 -1.93
N PRO A 13 -9.38 -9.59 -2.29
CA PRO A 13 -10.27 -10.48 -1.55
C PRO A 13 -9.82 -10.65 -0.09
N VAL A 14 -10.76 -10.60 0.84
CA VAL A 14 -10.49 -10.77 2.29
C VAL A 14 -9.82 -12.12 2.55
N GLY A 15 -8.67 -12.10 3.22
CA GLY A 15 -7.99 -13.32 3.67
C GLY A 15 -7.34 -14.17 2.59
N VAL A 16 -7.30 -13.69 1.34
CA VAL A 16 -6.70 -14.42 0.21
C VAL A 16 -5.45 -13.67 -0.26
N ALA A 17 -4.29 -14.29 -0.03
CA ALA A 17 -2.99 -13.72 -0.40
C ALA A 17 -2.57 -14.08 -1.84
N GLU A 18 -3.00 -15.23 -2.33
CA GLU A 18 -2.71 -15.68 -3.69
C GLU A 18 -3.29 -14.72 -4.73
N ALA A 19 -2.47 -14.34 -5.72
CA ALA A 19 -2.82 -13.42 -6.80
C ALA A 19 -3.48 -12.10 -6.31
N ASN A 20 -3.03 -11.58 -5.16
CA ASN A 20 -3.55 -10.34 -4.59
C ASN A 20 -2.63 -9.16 -4.96
N PRO A 21 -3.01 -8.31 -5.93
CA PRO A 21 -2.13 -7.25 -6.43
C PRO A 21 -1.78 -6.19 -5.38
N VAL A 22 -2.61 -6.02 -4.34
CA VAL A 22 -2.29 -5.09 -3.24
C VAL A 22 -1.17 -5.64 -2.38
N LEU A 23 -1.22 -6.94 -2.03
CA LEU A 23 -0.15 -7.59 -1.28
C LEU A 23 1.15 -7.68 -2.10
N GLU A 24 1.08 -7.88 -3.41
CA GLU A 24 2.27 -7.86 -4.28
C GLU A 24 2.95 -6.49 -4.30
N LEU A 25 2.18 -5.40 -4.34
CA LEU A 25 2.73 -4.04 -4.18
C LEU A 25 3.41 -3.87 -2.82
N VAL A 26 2.78 -4.35 -1.75
CA VAL A 26 3.41 -4.30 -0.42
C VAL A 26 4.73 -5.09 -0.42
N ARG A 27 4.73 -6.32 -0.95
CA ARG A 27 5.89 -7.21 -0.99
C ARG A 27 7.06 -6.67 -1.79
N TYR A 28 6.81 -6.31 -3.04
CA TYR A 28 7.86 -6.08 -4.03
C TYR A 28 8.20 -4.60 -4.22
N VAL A 29 7.29 -3.69 -3.86
CA VAL A 29 7.50 -2.25 -4.07
C VAL A 29 7.69 -1.56 -2.72
N VAL A 30 6.77 -1.75 -1.77
CA VAL A 30 6.83 -1.02 -0.50
C VAL A 30 7.97 -1.53 0.38
N PHE A 31 8.08 -2.85 0.61
CA PHE A 31 9.18 -3.41 1.40
C PHE A 31 10.55 -3.39 0.68
N HIS A 32 10.58 -3.06 -0.61
CA HIS A 32 11.84 -2.78 -1.31
C HIS A 32 12.40 -1.40 -0.90
N GLU A 33 11.53 -0.40 -0.78
CA GLU A 33 11.92 0.98 -0.46
C GLU A 33 11.95 1.27 1.05
N PHE A 34 11.07 0.65 1.83
CA PHE A 34 10.90 0.91 3.26
C PHE A 34 11.18 -0.36 4.09
N SER A 35 11.84 -0.17 5.23
CA SER A 35 12.05 -1.25 6.21
C SER A 35 10.79 -1.63 6.98
N GLU A 36 9.79 -0.73 7.02
CA GLU A 36 8.56 -0.92 7.80
C GLU A 36 7.31 -0.53 7.01
N PHE A 37 6.24 -1.28 7.23
CA PHE A 37 4.91 -0.99 6.71
C PHE A 37 3.92 -0.77 7.85
N VAL A 38 3.31 0.41 7.89
CA VAL A 38 2.35 0.80 8.93
C VAL A 38 0.93 0.77 8.39
N ILE A 39 0.07 0.02 9.05
CA ILE A 39 -1.38 0.06 8.87
C ILE A 39 -1.96 1.03 9.89
N GLU A 40 -2.44 2.19 9.40
CA GLU A 40 -3.07 3.20 10.25
C GLU A 40 -4.58 2.98 10.30
N ARG A 41 -5.11 2.79 11.50
CA ARG A 41 -6.57 2.66 11.72
C ARG A 41 -6.95 3.20 13.10
N PRO A 42 -8.16 3.77 13.26
CA PRO A 42 -8.64 4.26 14.55
C PRO A 42 -8.52 3.22 15.67
N ALA A 43 -8.25 3.66 16.90
CA ALA A 43 -8.10 2.78 18.07
C ALA A 43 -9.27 1.81 18.26
N LYS A 44 -10.51 2.26 17.98
CA LYS A 44 -11.72 1.42 18.04
C LYS A 44 -11.75 0.23 17.06
N TYR A 45 -10.83 0.19 16.09
CA TYR A 45 -10.67 -0.88 15.09
C TYR A 45 -9.34 -1.63 15.23
N GLY A 46 -8.66 -1.52 16.38
CA GLY A 46 -7.42 -2.24 16.69
C GLY A 46 -6.16 -1.37 16.67
N GLY A 47 -6.28 -0.07 16.38
CA GLY A 47 -5.16 0.87 16.39
C GLY A 47 -4.12 0.62 15.30
N ASN A 48 -3.11 1.49 15.25
CA ASN A 48 -2.02 1.37 14.28
C ASN A 48 -1.23 0.08 14.52
N THR A 49 -0.81 -0.57 13.44
CA THR A 49 0.03 -1.77 13.49
C THR A 49 1.21 -1.59 12.56
N THR A 50 2.43 -1.80 13.07
CA THR A 50 3.68 -1.73 12.31
C THR A 50 4.16 -3.14 12.01
N TYR A 51 4.62 -3.36 10.78
CA TYR A 51 5.18 -4.64 10.32
C TYR A 51 6.58 -4.42 9.76
N ASP A 52 7.53 -5.24 10.20
CA ASP A 52 8.95 -5.13 9.81
C ASP A 52 9.29 -5.95 8.56
N ASN A 53 8.36 -6.77 8.10
CA ASN A 53 8.52 -7.57 6.89
C ASN A 53 7.18 -8.01 6.30
N TYR A 54 7.20 -8.37 5.01
CA TYR A 54 6.02 -8.81 4.27
C TYR A 54 5.33 -10.04 4.87
N LYS A 55 6.09 -11.01 5.42
CA LYS A 55 5.50 -12.26 5.93
C LYS A 55 4.51 -12.01 7.07
N GLN A 56 4.81 -11.04 7.94
CA GLN A 56 3.88 -10.66 9.02
C GLN A 56 2.59 -10.02 8.46
N VAL A 57 2.70 -9.17 7.44
CA VAL A 57 1.53 -8.57 6.76
C VAL A 57 0.67 -9.65 6.11
N GLU A 58 1.29 -10.57 5.36
CA GLU A 58 0.60 -11.68 4.71
C GLU A 58 -0.13 -12.57 5.72
N TRP A 59 0.56 -12.95 6.80
CA TRP A 59 -0.02 -13.74 7.88
C TRP A 59 -1.25 -13.07 8.48
N ASP A 60 -1.13 -11.82 8.92
CA ASP A 60 -2.25 -11.10 9.57
C ASP A 60 -3.38 -10.75 8.58
N PHE A 61 -3.09 -10.67 7.28
CA PHE A 61 -4.12 -10.53 6.25
C PHE A 61 -4.91 -11.82 6.06
N VAL A 62 -4.23 -12.97 5.96
CA VAL A 62 -4.85 -14.31 5.84
C VAL A 62 -5.68 -14.65 7.07
N GLU A 63 -5.17 -14.31 8.27
CA GLU A 63 -5.88 -14.43 9.54
C GLU A 63 -7.00 -13.39 9.73
N LYS A 64 -7.27 -12.57 8.71
CA LYS A 64 -8.34 -11.56 8.68
C LYS A 64 -8.25 -10.50 9.79
N LYS A 65 -7.05 -10.30 10.37
CA LYS A 65 -6.78 -9.21 11.32
C LYS A 65 -6.61 -7.87 10.62
N ILE A 66 -6.30 -7.89 9.33
CA ILE A 66 -6.21 -6.73 8.45
C ILE A 66 -7.42 -6.72 7.52
N HIS A 67 -8.21 -5.65 7.57
CA HIS A 67 -9.29 -5.45 6.61
C HIS A 67 -8.71 -4.99 5.25
N PRO A 68 -9.23 -5.44 4.09
CA PRO A 68 -8.71 -5.04 2.78
C PRO A 68 -8.67 -3.53 2.54
N MET A 69 -9.62 -2.78 3.09
CA MET A 69 -9.63 -1.32 2.95
C MET A 69 -8.44 -0.68 3.68
N ASP A 70 -8.07 -1.20 4.85
CA ASP A 70 -6.93 -0.69 5.62
C ASP A 70 -5.62 -0.97 4.86
N LEU A 71 -5.46 -2.21 4.37
CA LEU A 71 -4.33 -2.59 3.53
C LEU A 71 -4.21 -1.70 2.29
N LYS A 72 -5.30 -1.47 1.56
CA LYS A 72 -5.34 -0.60 0.37
C LYS A 72 -4.97 0.83 0.71
N ASN A 73 -5.51 1.37 1.80
CA ASN A 73 -5.26 2.75 2.21
C ASN A 73 -3.79 2.96 2.56
N SER A 74 -3.19 2.07 3.35
CA SER A 74 -1.76 2.13 3.66
C SER A 74 -0.90 1.92 2.42
N THR A 75 -1.20 0.92 1.59
CA THR A 75 -0.47 0.68 0.34
C THR A 75 -0.48 1.92 -0.55
N ALA A 76 -1.63 2.58 -0.69
CA ALA A 76 -1.73 3.84 -1.44
C ALA A 76 -0.89 4.95 -0.84
N THR A 77 -0.85 5.09 0.49
CA THR A 77 0.02 6.07 1.15
C THR A 77 1.49 5.84 0.81
N TYR A 78 1.97 4.60 0.93
CA TYR A 78 3.37 4.27 0.61
C TYR A 78 3.70 4.44 -0.87
N VAL A 79 2.86 3.96 -1.79
CA VAL A 79 3.06 4.15 -3.23
C VAL A 79 3.08 5.64 -3.60
N ASN A 80 2.25 6.48 -2.98
CA ASN A 80 2.35 7.94 -3.18
C ASN A 80 3.71 8.48 -2.72
N LYS A 81 4.24 8.05 -1.56
CA LYS A 81 5.55 8.50 -1.06
C LYS A 81 6.67 8.15 -2.04
N ILE A 82 6.64 6.96 -2.64
CA ILE A 82 7.64 6.50 -3.63
C ILE A 82 7.58 7.36 -4.90
N ILE A 83 6.38 7.68 -5.37
CA ILE A 83 6.19 8.41 -6.64
C ILE A 83 6.38 9.92 -6.47
N GLU A 84 6.19 10.46 -5.26
CA GLU A 84 6.22 11.90 -4.97
C GLU A 84 7.46 12.63 -5.51
N PRO A 85 8.71 12.13 -5.38
CA PRO A 85 9.89 12.82 -5.92
C PRO A 85 9.84 12.97 -7.45
N VAL A 86 9.42 11.92 -8.15
CA VAL A 86 9.26 11.94 -9.62
C VAL A 86 8.13 12.90 -10.01
N TYR A 87 6.99 12.83 -9.32
CA TYR A 87 5.87 13.74 -9.56
C TYR A 87 6.28 15.21 -9.38
N ARG A 88 7.01 15.54 -8.30
CA ARG A 88 7.54 16.89 -8.06
C ARG A 88 8.50 17.33 -9.15
N HIS A 89 9.37 16.44 -9.64
CA HIS A 89 10.31 16.75 -10.70
C HIS A 89 9.61 17.23 -11.98
N PHE A 90 8.46 16.62 -12.33
CA PHE A 90 7.72 16.93 -13.56
C PHE A 90 6.58 17.94 -13.37
N LYS A 91 6.24 18.32 -12.14
CA LYS A 91 5.15 19.26 -11.88
C LYS A 91 5.43 20.61 -12.55
N GLY A 92 4.53 21.03 -13.45
CA GLY A 92 4.65 22.28 -14.19
C GLY A 92 5.64 22.25 -15.36
N LYS A 93 6.20 21.08 -15.69
CA LYS A 93 6.98 20.88 -16.90
C LYS A 93 6.10 20.28 -18.00
N GLU A 94 6.22 20.79 -19.21
CA GLU A 94 5.62 20.12 -20.37
C GLU A 94 6.37 18.83 -20.68
N PRO A 95 5.67 17.73 -21.02
CA PRO A 95 6.31 16.52 -21.48
C PRO A 95 7.10 16.82 -22.76
N GLN A 96 8.42 16.71 -22.70
CA GLN A 96 9.25 16.78 -23.89
C GLN A 96 9.16 15.44 -24.61
N ILE A 97 8.18 15.32 -25.51
CA ILE A 97 8.05 14.17 -26.41
C ILE A 97 8.97 14.49 -27.59
N THR A 98 10.16 13.90 -27.60
CA THR A 98 11.08 13.94 -28.76
C THR A 98 10.78 12.76 -29.67
#